data_AF-A0A0F0HHC8-F1
#
_entry.id   AF-A0A0F0HHC8-F1
#
_cell.length_a   1.000
_cell.length_b   1.000
_cell.length_c   1.000
_cell.angle_alpha   90.00
_cell.angle_beta   90.00
_cell.angle_gamma   90.00
#
_symmetry.space_group_name_H-M   'P 1'
#
loop_
_entity.id
_entity.type
_entity.pdbx_description
1 polymer ?
#
loop_
_entity_poly.entity_id
_entity_poly.type
_entity_poly.pdbx_seq_one_letter_code
_entity_poly.pdbx_strand_id
1 'polypeptide(L)'
;MSDATVTLGIGAAAQAAASLVNTQQQIRAGERARAEQHEYERKQATARFDRELQLEAVRHQRQFELRHLESDLRRQESLTALGTQTLYSTYPVPEGPGHLRAGLQLLADDLSELPPLLLFPPLAGAIEPQWAGLRSAVLAALRRTLGSGGLVETYDHLNLFPWPHAGLYWNDLYGVPTFVAQITLFRDTLELGIGGCHLGPAATRAEPLRSVLLHRRRSAGSWNERAVAELNARTPAGHELALPTGPDSLNRLELEVAARAVAAVITAAVDVYWLAGAVRYRQRFDDAVALLGPASLADWPADLGVPLDRVADPAYHLLTVARREAGRGRGAEALAALERSLAVLAHPDYAVAGPPFPPPPECAEHVRATDARYTEALRATLVAVTGVAGPLPAGPAAAQEVLDEQ
;
A
#
# COMPACT_ATOMS: atom_id res chain seq x y z
N MET A 1 37.75 92.22 107.32
CA MET A 1 36.67 91.46 106.66
C MET A 1 36.72 91.69 105.14
N SER A 2 37.68 91.11 104.42
CA SER A 2 37.77 91.27 102.94
C SER A 2 38.32 90.05 102.18
N ASP A 3 38.14 88.82 102.68
CA ASP A 3 38.72 87.62 102.03
C ASP A 3 37.71 86.48 101.73
N ALA A 4 36.42 86.64 102.07
CA ALA A 4 35.41 85.58 101.89
C ALA A 4 34.60 85.67 100.58
N THR A 5 34.68 86.78 99.85
CA THR A 5 33.89 87.01 98.62
C THR A 5 34.58 86.54 97.34
N VAL A 6 35.90 86.34 97.35
CA VAL A 6 36.67 85.93 96.15
C VAL A 6 36.59 84.41 95.91
N THR A 7 36.49 83.59 96.96
CA THR A 7 36.42 82.11 96.84
C THR A 7 35.04 81.58 96.42
N LEU A 8 33.94 82.25 96.80
CA LEU A 8 32.58 81.88 96.37
C LEU A 8 32.32 82.18 94.88
N GLY A 9 32.94 83.22 94.32
CA GLY A 9 32.83 83.54 92.89
C GLY A 9 33.57 82.56 91.97
N ILE A 10 34.70 82.00 92.44
CA ILE A 10 35.51 81.05 91.67
C ILE A 10 34.83 79.67 91.60
N GLY A 11 34.14 79.23 92.67
CA GLY A 11 33.39 77.97 92.70
C GLY A 11 32.15 77.96 91.79
N ALA A 12 31.39 79.06 91.76
CA ALA A 12 30.23 79.23 90.88
C ALA A 12 30.64 79.31 89.39
N ALA A 13 31.74 79.99 89.08
CA ALA A 13 32.29 80.07 87.73
C ALA A 13 32.80 78.70 87.22
N ALA A 14 33.43 77.90 88.08
CA ALA A 14 33.89 76.56 87.73
C ALA A 14 32.73 75.58 87.46
N GLN A 15 31.64 75.64 88.25
CA GLN A 15 30.42 74.86 87.99
C GLN A 15 29.70 75.29 86.71
N ALA A 16 29.63 76.59 86.43
CA ALA A 16 29.06 77.10 85.18
C ALA A 16 29.89 76.67 83.96
N ALA A 17 31.22 76.72 84.06
CA ALA A 17 32.13 76.25 83.01
C ALA A 17 32.02 74.73 82.78
N ALA A 18 31.95 73.91 83.83
CA ALA A 18 31.75 72.47 83.72
C ALA A 18 30.38 72.11 83.12
N SER A 19 29.33 72.86 83.48
CA SER A 19 27.99 72.72 82.89
C SER A 19 28.01 73.02 81.39
N LEU A 20 28.66 74.11 80.97
CA LEU A 20 28.83 74.49 79.56
C LEU A 20 29.63 73.46 78.76
N VAL A 21 30.70 72.91 79.35
CA VAL A 21 31.50 71.85 78.72
C VAL A 21 30.67 70.57 78.57
N ASN A 22 29.89 70.19 79.59
CA ASN A 22 28.99 69.03 79.50
C ASN A 22 27.87 69.24 78.48
N THR A 23 27.29 70.45 78.39
CA THR A 23 26.28 70.75 77.35
C THR A 23 26.89 70.70 75.96
N GLN A 24 28.08 71.25 75.75
CA GLN A 24 28.79 71.17 74.48
C GLN A 24 29.17 69.73 74.11
N GLN A 25 29.57 68.91 75.09
CA GLN A 25 29.84 67.48 74.86
C GLN A 25 28.57 66.71 74.50
N GLN A 26 27.43 66.99 75.16
CA GLN A 26 26.14 66.38 74.81
C GLN A 26 25.65 66.80 73.43
N ILE A 27 25.81 68.08 73.05
CA ILE A 27 25.46 68.56 71.71
C ILE A 27 26.34 67.86 70.66
N ARG A 28 27.66 67.78 70.86
CA ARG A 28 28.58 67.09 69.95
C ARG A 28 28.29 65.59 69.87
N ALA A 29 27.93 64.93 70.97
CA ALA A 29 27.55 63.53 70.99
C ALA A 29 26.22 63.30 70.24
N GLY A 30 25.24 64.20 70.41
CA GLY A 30 23.98 64.16 69.67
C GLY A 30 24.16 64.42 68.17
N GLU A 31 25.04 65.33 67.78
CA GLU A 31 25.42 65.58 66.38
C GLU A 31 26.09 64.36 65.74
N ARG A 32 27.00 63.70 66.47
CA ARG A 32 27.64 62.45 66.01
C ARG A 32 26.64 61.31 65.86
N ALA A 33 25.76 61.10 66.84
CA ALA A 33 24.73 60.08 66.77
C ALA A 33 23.77 60.30 65.58
N ARG A 34 23.39 61.55 65.30
CA ARG A 34 22.57 61.90 64.12
C ARG A 34 23.32 61.65 62.81
N ALA A 35 24.61 61.98 62.74
CA ALA A 35 25.43 61.72 61.57
C ALA A 35 25.58 60.22 61.29
N GLU A 36 25.84 59.42 62.33
CA GLU A 36 25.92 57.95 62.26
C GLU A 36 24.59 57.32 61.85
N GLN A 37 23.47 57.82 62.38
CA GLN A 37 22.14 57.37 61.99
C GLN A 37 21.84 57.67 60.52
N HIS A 38 22.13 58.89 60.05
CA HIS A 38 21.98 59.25 58.64
C HIS A 38 22.88 58.42 57.72
N GLU A 39 24.10 58.09 58.15
CA GLU A 39 25.00 57.25 57.38
C GLU A 39 24.49 55.79 57.31
N TYR A 40 23.97 55.27 58.42
CA TYR A 40 23.36 53.94 58.48
C TYR A 40 22.09 53.84 57.62
N GLU A 41 21.20 54.83 57.69
CA GLU A 41 20.00 54.93 56.85
C GLU A 41 20.35 55.00 55.36
N ARG A 42 21.40 55.76 54.99
CA ARG A 42 21.90 55.80 53.62
C ARG A 42 22.44 54.44 53.17
N LYS A 43 23.27 53.78 53.98
CA LYS A 43 23.81 52.44 53.66
C LYS A 43 22.69 51.41 53.51
N GLN A 44 21.68 51.45 54.38
CA GLN A 44 20.51 50.58 54.25
C GLN A 44 19.69 50.89 53.00
N ALA A 45 19.49 52.16 52.66
CA ALA A 45 18.77 52.57 51.46
C ALA A 45 19.48 52.09 50.18
N THR A 46 20.81 52.25 50.11
CA THR A 46 21.61 51.74 48.98
C THR A 46 21.54 50.22 48.89
N ALA A 47 21.70 49.49 50.00
CA ALA A 47 21.61 48.03 50.00
C ALA A 47 20.21 47.51 49.59
N ARG A 48 19.13 48.23 49.96
CA ARG A 48 17.78 47.92 49.50
C ARG A 48 17.61 48.15 48.01
N PHE A 49 18.08 49.30 47.52
CA PHE A 49 18.04 49.64 46.10
C PHE A 49 18.83 48.63 45.24
N ASP A 50 20.04 48.26 45.64
CA ASP A 50 20.86 47.27 44.92
C ASP A 50 20.17 45.90 44.88
N ARG A 51 19.54 45.51 46.00
CA ARG A 51 18.76 44.26 46.06
C ARG A 51 17.53 44.31 45.16
N GLU A 52 16.82 45.43 45.12
CA GLU A 52 15.68 45.64 44.22
C GLU A 52 16.10 45.58 42.75
N LEU A 53 17.21 46.24 42.40
CA LEU A 53 17.77 46.21 41.05
C LEU A 53 18.17 44.78 40.62
N GLN A 54 18.79 44.01 41.52
CA GLN A 54 19.12 42.60 41.27
C GLN A 54 17.87 41.74 41.09
N LEU A 55 16.83 41.96 41.90
CA LEU A 55 15.56 41.24 41.77
C LEU A 55 14.84 41.60 40.47
N GLU A 56 14.87 42.85 40.04
CA GLU A 56 14.34 43.29 38.75
C GLU A 56 15.10 42.66 37.58
N ALA A 57 16.44 42.61 37.64
CA ALA A 57 17.24 41.94 36.62
C ALA A 57 16.89 40.46 36.48
N VAL A 58 16.75 39.73 37.61
CA VAL A 58 16.33 38.32 37.60
C VAL A 58 14.90 38.15 37.10
N ARG A 59 13.97 39.06 37.46
CA ARG A 59 12.59 39.04 36.95
C ARG A 59 12.56 39.23 35.43
N HIS A 60 13.31 40.21 34.91
CA HIS A 60 13.43 40.46 33.48
C HIS A 60 14.06 39.28 32.75
N GLN A 61 15.13 38.68 33.30
CA GLN A 61 15.75 37.50 32.72
C GLN A 61 14.77 36.32 32.65
N ARG A 62 14.05 36.02 33.75
CA ARG A 62 13.04 34.95 33.76
C ARG A 62 11.91 35.21 32.78
N GLN A 63 11.43 36.45 32.68
CA GLN A 63 10.40 36.81 31.70
C GLN A 63 10.89 36.63 30.26
N PHE A 64 12.15 36.95 29.99
CA PHE A 64 12.76 36.75 28.69
C PHE A 64 12.88 35.24 28.35
N GLU A 65 13.40 34.44 29.29
CA GLU A 65 13.51 32.99 29.15
C GLU A 65 12.13 32.33 28.91
N LEU A 66 11.11 32.73 29.67
CA LEU A 66 9.74 32.23 29.48
C LEU A 66 9.18 32.57 28.10
N ARG A 67 9.39 33.81 27.62
CA ARG A 67 8.96 34.20 26.26
C ARG A 67 9.69 33.41 25.18
N HIS A 68 10.97 33.12 25.38
CA HIS A 68 11.75 32.31 24.43
C HIS A 68 11.23 30.87 24.39
N LEU A 69 11.04 30.24 25.55
CA LEU A 69 10.50 28.88 25.65
C LEU A 69 9.09 28.79 25.07
N GLU A 70 8.23 29.78 25.33
CA GLU A 70 6.88 29.84 24.77
C GLU A 70 6.92 29.99 23.24
N SER A 71 7.83 30.81 22.71
CA SER A 71 8.04 30.95 21.27
C SER A 71 8.53 29.64 20.63
N ASP A 72 9.45 28.93 21.27
CA ASP A 72 9.97 27.66 20.79
C ASP A 72 8.89 26.56 20.79
N LEU A 73 8.08 26.52 21.85
CA LEU A 73 6.95 25.59 21.97
C LEU A 73 5.91 25.86 20.88
N ARG A 74 5.49 27.12 20.67
CA ARG A 74 4.58 27.50 19.58
C ARG A 74 5.14 27.15 18.21
N ARG A 75 6.46 27.31 18.01
CA ARG A 75 7.12 26.95 16.75
C ARG A 75 7.11 25.44 16.54
N GLN A 76 7.39 24.65 17.58
CA GLN A 76 7.30 23.18 17.52
C GLN A 76 5.87 22.71 17.22
N GLU A 77 4.87 23.24 17.92
CA GLU A 77 3.45 22.96 17.67
C GLU A 77 3.04 23.32 16.24
N SER A 78 3.52 24.45 15.73
CA SER A 78 3.25 24.86 14.35
C SER A 78 3.90 23.92 13.34
N LEU A 79 5.14 23.47 13.59
CA LEU A 79 5.85 22.52 12.73
C LEU A 79 5.23 21.13 12.76
N THR A 80 4.79 20.64 13.93
CA THR A 80 4.07 19.37 14.03
C THR A 80 2.71 19.44 13.37
N ALA A 81 1.97 20.55 13.54
CA ALA A 81 0.71 20.78 12.84
C ALA A 81 0.89 20.84 11.32
N LEU A 82 1.90 21.57 10.82
CA LEU A 82 2.24 21.61 9.39
C LEU A 82 2.66 20.24 8.85
N GLY A 83 3.48 19.49 9.60
CA GLY A 83 3.87 18.13 9.24
C GLY A 83 2.67 17.19 9.15
N THR A 84 1.76 17.28 10.13
CA THR A 84 0.51 16.50 10.15
C THR A 84 -0.39 16.88 8.98
N GLN A 85 -0.58 18.18 8.72
CA GLN A 85 -1.40 18.66 7.61
C GLN A 85 -0.83 18.26 6.24
N THR A 86 0.50 18.28 6.09
CA THR A 86 1.18 17.85 4.86
C THR A 86 1.07 16.34 4.66
N LEU A 87 1.16 15.55 5.74
CA LEU A 87 0.92 14.11 5.69
C LEU A 87 -0.49 13.81 5.22
N TYR A 88 -1.52 14.47 5.77
CA TYR A 88 -2.91 14.28 5.33
C TYR A 88 -3.15 14.74 3.89
N SER A 89 -2.55 15.86 3.46
CA SER A 89 -2.78 16.39 2.11
C SER A 89 -2.11 15.59 0.99
N THR A 90 -1.03 14.87 1.31
CA THR A 90 -0.27 14.06 0.35
C THR A 90 -0.53 12.56 0.47
N TYR A 91 -1.37 12.15 1.42
CA TYR A 91 -1.66 10.74 1.65
C TYR A 91 -2.47 10.13 0.49
N PRO A 92 -2.18 8.88 0.10
CA PRO A 92 -2.92 8.21 -0.97
C PRO A 92 -4.42 8.02 -0.70
N VAL A 93 -4.79 7.79 0.55
CA VAL A 93 -6.20 7.65 0.99
C VAL A 93 -6.72 9.05 1.35
N PRO A 94 -7.77 9.58 0.71
CA PRO A 94 -8.28 10.94 0.94
C PRO A 94 -8.64 11.23 2.40
N GLU A 95 -9.16 10.22 3.12
CA GLU A 95 -9.52 10.31 4.53
C GLU A 95 -8.30 10.32 5.46
N GLY A 96 -7.14 9.90 4.95
CA GLY A 96 -5.85 9.92 5.65
C GLY A 96 -5.39 8.56 6.18
N PRO A 97 -4.26 8.53 6.89
CA PRO A 97 -3.64 7.29 7.39
C PRO A 97 -4.57 6.42 8.23
N GLY A 98 -4.58 5.11 7.97
CA GLY A 98 -5.31 4.10 8.76
C GLY A 98 -6.78 3.94 8.40
N HIS A 99 -7.36 4.83 7.59
CA HIS A 99 -8.78 4.77 7.23
C HIS A 99 -9.12 3.59 6.32
N LEU A 100 -8.23 3.24 5.39
CA LEU A 100 -8.43 2.08 4.53
C LEU A 100 -8.42 0.80 5.36
N ARG A 101 -7.46 0.66 6.28
CA ARG A 101 -7.45 -0.48 7.21
C ARG A 101 -8.71 -0.54 8.06
N ALA A 102 -9.12 0.59 8.66
CA ALA A 102 -10.34 0.64 9.45
C ALA A 102 -11.56 0.22 8.63
N GLY A 103 -11.65 0.65 7.36
CA GLY A 103 -12.70 0.23 6.44
C GLY A 103 -12.69 -1.28 6.16
N LEU A 104 -11.52 -1.88 5.94
CA LEU A 104 -11.39 -3.33 5.73
C LEU A 104 -11.75 -4.13 6.99
N GLN A 105 -11.43 -3.62 8.18
CA GLN A 105 -11.79 -4.25 9.45
C GLN A 105 -13.31 -4.26 9.72
N LEU A 106 -14.08 -3.42 9.02
CA LEU A 106 -15.55 -3.50 9.05
C LEU A 106 -16.09 -4.68 8.22
N LEU A 107 -15.30 -5.21 7.29
CA LEU A 107 -15.68 -6.33 6.42
C LEU A 107 -15.33 -7.68 7.04
N ALA A 108 -14.21 -7.78 7.76
CA ALA A 108 -13.79 -8.97 8.49
C ALA A 108 -12.94 -8.62 9.71
N ASP A 109 -13.11 -9.38 10.80
CA ASP A 109 -12.29 -9.25 12.02
C ASP A 109 -10.83 -9.67 11.78
N ASP A 110 -10.63 -10.70 10.94
CA ASP A 110 -9.31 -11.14 10.47
C ASP A 110 -9.10 -10.70 9.01
N LEU A 111 -8.15 -9.78 8.81
CA LEU A 111 -7.81 -9.25 7.48
C LEU A 111 -7.17 -10.30 6.56
N SER A 112 -6.67 -11.42 7.09
CA SER A 112 -6.13 -12.51 6.29
C SER A 112 -7.21 -13.36 5.61
N GLU A 113 -8.46 -13.27 6.09
CA GLU A 113 -9.62 -13.96 5.49
C GLU A 113 -10.18 -13.19 4.29
N LEU A 114 -9.82 -11.91 4.14
CA LEU A 114 -10.25 -11.10 3.00
C LEU A 114 -9.53 -11.53 1.71
N PRO A 115 -10.21 -11.46 0.56
CA PRO A 115 -9.52 -11.61 -0.71
C PRO A 115 -8.49 -10.47 -0.88
N PRO A 116 -7.44 -10.67 -1.69
CA PRO A 116 -6.39 -9.68 -1.86
C PRO A 116 -6.97 -8.35 -2.34
N LEU A 117 -6.43 -7.27 -1.80
CA LEU A 117 -6.83 -5.91 -2.15
C LEU A 117 -6.18 -5.50 -3.47
N LEU A 118 -6.93 -4.94 -4.42
CA LEU A 118 -6.41 -4.30 -5.62
C LEU A 118 -6.55 -2.79 -5.50
N LEU A 119 -5.42 -2.12 -5.28
CA LEU A 119 -5.32 -0.67 -5.38
C LEU A 119 -5.18 -0.26 -6.84
N PHE A 120 -6.14 0.52 -7.31
CA PHE A 120 -6.16 1.02 -8.68
C PHE A 120 -6.17 2.56 -8.69
N PRO A 121 -4.99 3.20 -8.52
CA PRO A 121 -4.87 4.66 -8.49
C PRO A 121 -5.35 5.33 -9.80
N PRO A 122 -5.53 6.65 -9.80
CA PRO A 122 -5.75 7.43 -11.02
C PRO A 122 -4.63 7.18 -12.06
N LEU A 123 -4.96 7.40 -13.34
CA LEU A 123 -4.01 7.28 -14.44
C LEU A 123 -2.85 8.28 -14.24
N ALA A 124 -1.61 7.81 -14.36
CA ALA A 124 -0.43 8.65 -14.30
C ALA A 124 -0.08 9.21 -15.69
N GLY A 125 0.42 10.45 -15.73
CA GLY A 125 0.86 11.11 -16.96
C GLY A 125 -0.15 12.10 -17.55
N ALA A 126 0.15 12.61 -18.74
CA ALA A 126 -0.72 13.53 -19.46
C ALA A 126 -1.86 12.75 -20.12
N ILE A 127 -3.06 12.86 -19.56
CA ILE A 127 -4.25 12.16 -20.07
C ILE A 127 -4.75 12.88 -21.32
N GLU A 128 -4.44 12.33 -22.49
CA GLU A 128 -4.98 12.79 -23.77
C GLU A 128 -6.48 12.43 -23.89
N PRO A 129 -7.30 13.22 -24.63
CA PRO A 129 -8.73 12.99 -24.74
C PRO A 129 -9.12 11.58 -25.21
N GLN A 130 -8.29 10.92 -26.03
CA GLN A 130 -8.58 9.54 -26.47
C GLN A 130 -8.55 8.50 -25.35
N TRP A 131 -7.87 8.79 -24.23
CA TRP A 131 -7.79 7.91 -23.07
C TRP A 131 -8.83 8.24 -22.00
N ALA A 132 -9.68 9.24 -22.25
CA ALA A 132 -10.77 9.58 -21.35
C ALA A 132 -11.71 8.38 -21.16
N GLY A 133 -11.95 7.99 -19.90
CA GLY A 133 -12.78 6.84 -19.57
C GLY A 133 -12.08 5.48 -19.57
N LEU A 134 -10.78 5.41 -19.89
CA LEU A 134 -9.99 4.17 -19.81
C LEU A 134 -10.07 3.54 -18.42
N ARG A 135 -9.88 4.34 -17.37
CA ARG A 135 -9.90 3.86 -15.98
C ARG A 135 -11.23 3.19 -15.63
N SER A 136 -12.35 3.82 -15.98
CA SER A 136 -13.69 3.25 -15.78
C SER A 136 -13.91 1.99 -16.61
N ALA A 137 -13.39 1.94 -17.85
CA ALA A 137 -13.49 0.75 -18.70
C ALA A 137 -12.70 -0.43 -18.10
N VAL A 138 -11.49 -0.18 -17.58
CA VAL A 138 -10.68 -1.21 -16.88
C VAL A 138 -11.41 -1.71 -15.64
N LEU A 139 -11.91 -0.82 -14.78
CA LEU A 139 -12.64 -1.21 -13.57
C LEU A 139 -13.91 -2.02 -13.91
N ALA A 140 -14.62 -1.64 -14.97
CA ALA A 140 -15.78 -2.40 -15.45
C ALA A 140 -15.37 -3.79 -15.95
N ALA A 141 -14.25 -3.91 -16.67
CA ALA A 141 -13.72 -5.19 -17.11
C ALA A 141 -13.29 -6.09 -15.93
N LEU A 142 -12.58 -5.52 -14.94
CA LEU A 142 -12.15 -6.22 -13.73
C LEU A 142 -13.34 -6.70 -12.88
N ARG A 143 -14.39 -5.90 -12.75
CA ARG A 143 -15.61 -6.31 -12.03
C ARG A 143 -16.28 -7.53 -12.68
N ARG A 144 -16.26 -7.61 -14.01
CA ARG A 144 -16.80 -8.77 -14.75
C ARG A 144 -15.96 -10.02 -14.52
N THR A 145 -14.64 -9.92 -14.56
CA THR A 145 -13.73 -11.08 -14.50
C THR A 145 -13.41 -11.54 -13.07
N LEU A 146 -13.19 -10.60 -12.14
CA LEU A 146 -12.71 -10.87 -10.78
C LEU A 146 -13.76 -10.56 -9.70
N GLY A 147 -14.52 -9.47 -9.87
CA GLY A 147 -15.46 -8.98 -8.85
C GLY A 147 -16.66 -9.90 -8.59
N SER A 148 -17.17 -10.58 -9.62
CA SER A 148 -18.31 -11.50 -9.49
C SER A 148 -18.01 -12.75 -8.65
N GLY A 149 -16.73 -13.08 -8.46
CA GLY A 149 -16.28 -14.25 -7.70
C GLY A 149 -15.71 -13.94 -6.32
N GLY A 150 -15.68 -12.67 -5.90
CA GLY A 150 -15.03 -12.27 -4.64
C GLY A 150 -13.53 -12.58 -4.61
N LEU A 151 -12.87 -12.62 -5.78
CA LEU A 151 -11.45 -12.99 -5.87
C LEU A 151 -10.50 -11.87 -5.44
N VAL A 152 -11.00 -10.63 -5.44
CA VAL A 152 -10.26 -9.40 -5.15
C VAL A 152 -11.23 -8.36 -4.60
N GLU A 153 -10.83 -7.65 -3.55
CA GLU A 153 -11.48 -6.38 -3.18
C GLU A 153 -10.84 -5.23 -3.96
N THR A 154 -11.60 -4.49 -4.75
CA THR A 154 -11.03 -3.36 -5.53
C THR A 154 -11.22 -2.06 -4.77
N TYR A 155 -10.14 -1.33 -4.54
CA TYR A 155 -10.18 0.01 -3.96
C TYR A 155 -9.66 1.05 -4.96
N ASP A 156 -10.56 1.92 -5.39
CA ASP A 156 -10.35 2.89 -6.46
C ASP A 156 -10.57 4.36 -6.00
N HIS A 157 -10.83 4.60 -4.72
CA HIS A 157 -10.94 5.94 -4.15
C HIS A 157 -9.59 6.43 -3.61
N LEU A 158 -8.61 6.56 -4.51
CA LEU A 158 -7.23 6.93 -4.17
C LEU A 158 -6.81 8.23 -4.86
N ASN A 159 -5.97 9.00 -4.19
CA ASN A 159 -5.16 10.03 -4.83
C ASN A 159 -4.07 9.37 -5.70
N LEU A 160 -3.46 10.13 -6.60
CA LEU A 160 -2.28 9.64 -7.31
C LEU A 160 -1.10 9.58 -6.34
N PHE A 161 -0.37 8.46 -6.32
CA PHE A 161 0.80 8.28 -5.45
C PHE A 161 1.89 7.47 -6.14
N PRO A 162 3.17 7.63 -5.73
CA PRO A 162 4.23 6.73 -6.13
C PRO A 162 4.18 5.44 -5.31
N TRP A 163 4.29 4.28 -5.95
CA TRP A 163 4.49 3.01 -5.25
C TRP A 163 5.96 2.56 -5.36
N PRO A 164 6.59 2.06 -4.29
CA PRO A 164 6.08 1.91 -2.93
C PRO A 164 5.87 3.22 -2.17
N HIS A 165 4.77 3.30 -1.40
CA HIS A 165 4.50 4.41 -0.50
C HIS A 165 4.59 3.96 0.96
N ALA A 166 5.62 4.40 1.70
CA ALA A 166 5.92 3.92 3.04
C ALA A 166 4.77 4.14 4.05
N GLY A 167 4.14 5.32 4.04
CA GLY A 167 3.02 5.64 4.93
C GLY A 167 1.82 4.69 4.71
N LEU A 168 1.31 4.65 3.47
CA LEU A 168 0.28 3.70 3.04
C LEU A 168 0.60 2.25 3.42
N TYR A 169 1.84 1.80 3.17
CA TYR A 169 2.24 0.44 3.54
C TYR A 169 2.09 0.20 5.05
N TRP A 170 2.72 1.02 5.89
CA TRP A 170 2.75 0.79 7.33
C TRP A 170 1.40 1.00 8.03
N ASN A 171 0.66 2.02 7.64
CA ASN A 171 -0.58 2.37 8.35
C ASN A 171 -1.76 1.54 7.85
N ASP A 172 -1.83 1.26 6.54
CA ASP A 172 -3.03 0.67 5.93
C ASP A 172 -2.81 -0.76 5.43
N LEU A 173 -1.67 -1.07 4.79
CA LEU A 173 -1.51 -2.33 4.04
C LEU A 173 -0.66 -3.41 4.73
N TYR A 174 -0.02 -3.09 5.85
CA TYR A 174 0.84 -4.04 6.55
C TYR A 174 0.09 -5.32 6.93
N GLY A 175 0.58 -6.47 6.46
CA GLY A 175 -0.07 -7.77 6.65
C GLY A 175 -1.31 -8.03 5.77
N VAL A 176 -1.66 -7.11 4.87
CA VAL A 176 -2.79 -7.25 3.94
C VAL A 176 -2.25 -7.58 2.54
N PRO A 177 -2.57 -8.76 1.98
CA PRO A 177 -2.23 -9.09 0.59
C PRO A 177 -2.79 -8.03 -0.36
N THR A 178 -1.92 -7.30 -1.03
CA THR A 178 -2.32 -6.14 -1.84
C THR A 178 -1.58 -6.11 -3.17
N PHE A 179 -2.33 -5.99 -4.26
CA PHE A 179 -1.85 -5.63 -5.59
C PHE A 179 -1.96 -4.13 -5.79
N VAL A 180 -0.94 -3.53 -6.41
CA VAL A 180 -0.98 -2.16 -6.90
C VAL A 180 -0.83 -2.20 -8.41
N ALA A 181 -1.87 -1.79 -9.13
CA ALA A 181 -1.88 -1.73 -10.58
C ALA A 181 -1.95 -0.27 -11.04
N GLN A 182 -0.84 0.26 -11.56
CA GLN A 182 -0.74 1.64 -12.01
C GLN A 182 -0.63 1.68 -13.53
N ILE A 183 -1.50 2.47 -14.16
CA ILE A 183 -1.42 2.75 -15.59
C ILE A 183 -0.72 4.09 -15.79
N THR A 184 0.35 4.08 -16.58
CA THR A 184 1.04 5.28 -17.05
C THR A 184 0.76 5.48 -18.53
N LEU A 185 0.35 6.69 -18.90
CA LEU A 185 0.09 7.07 -20.28
C LEU A 185 1.24 7.95 -20.80
N PHE A 186 1.79 7.57 -21.95
CA PHE A 186 2.79 8.36 -22.65
C PHE A 186 2.52 8.33 -24.16
N ARG A 187 2.07 9.46 -24.70
CA ARG A 187 1.66 9.59 -26.11
C ARG A 187 0.60 8.51 -26.46
N ASP A 188 0.85 7.76 -27.53
CA ASP A 188 0.02 6.64 -27.98
C ASP A 188 0.28 5.31 -27.26
N THR A 189 0.99 5.34 -26.13
CA THR A 189 1.37 4.12 -25.41
C THR A 189 0.81 4.14 -24.00
N LEU A 190 0.19 3.02 -23.65
CA LEU A 190 -0.24 2.68 -22.32
C LEU A 190 0.75 1.69 -21.73
N GLU A 191 1.22 1.97 -20.53
CA GLU A 191 2.07 1.07 -19.76
C GLU A 191 1.35 0.68 -18.47
N LEU A 192 1.27 -0.62 -18.19
CA LEU A 192 0.76 -1.13 -16.93
C LEU A 192 1.93 -1.62 -16.06
N GLY A 193 2.06 -1.01 -14.89
CA GLY A 193 2.90 -1.49 -13.81
C GLY A 193 2.08 -2.30 -12.81
N ILE A 194 2.57 -3.48 -12.43
CA ILE A 194 2.01 -4.26 -11.31
C ILE A 194 3.09 -4.45 -10.24
N GLY A 195 2.72 -4.20 -8.99
CA GLY A 195 3.51 -4.45 -7.79
C GLY A 195 2.57 -4.77 -6.64
N GLY A 196 3.05 -4.67 -5.40
CA GLY A 196 2.20 -4.96 -4.25
C GLY A 196 2.95 -5.28 -2.98
N CYS A 197 2.27 -5.87 -2.01
CA CYS A 197 2.86 -6.40 -0.79
C CYS A 197 2.09 -7.63 -0.31
N HIS A 198 2.77 -8.52 0.41
CA HIS A 198 2.15 -9.70 1.04
C HIS A 198 1.45 -10.66 0.04
N LEU A 199 1.95 -10.73 -1.21
CA LEU A 199 1.39 -11.55 -2.29
C LEU A 199 1.91 -13.01 -2.31
N GLY A 200 2.57 -13.46 -1.25
CA GLY A 200 3.08 -14.82 -1.15
C GLY A 200 3.60 -15.16 0.26
N PRO A 201 3.77 -16.45 0.58
CA PRO A 201 4.06 -16.92 1.95
C PRO A 201 5.39 -16.42 2.53
N ALA A 202 6.34 -16.02 1.68
CA ALA A 202 7.61 -15.40 2.09
C ALA A 202 7.67 -13.88 1.82
N ALA A 203 6.64 -13.30 1.19
CA ALA A 203 6.61 -11.91 0.79
C ALA A 203 6.25 -11.02 1.98
N THR A 204 7.26 -10.56 2.71
CA THR A 204 7.09 -9.70 3.89
C THR A 204 7.26 -8.21 3.59
N ARG A 205 7.52 -7.84 2.34
CA ARG A 205 7.91 -6.48 1.93
C ARG A 205 7.08 -5.97 0.76
N ALA A 206 7.08 -4.65 0.60
CA ALA A 206 6.55 -3.99 -0.59
C ALA A 206 7.45 -4.28 -1.80
N GLU A 207 6.86 -4.85 -2.83
CA GLU A 207 7.47 -5.10 -4.13
C GLU A 207 7.21 -3.91 -5.06
N PRO A 208 8.25 -3.40 -5.75
CA PRO A 208 8.11 -2.26 -6.64
C PRO A 208 7.25 -2.60 -7.86
N LEU A 209 6.69 -1.58 -8.50
CA LEU A 209 5.99 -1.74 -9.77
C LEU A 209 6.96 -2.29 -10.84
N ARG A 210 6.54 -3.37 -11.51
CA ARG A 210 7.20 -3.88 -12.70
C ARG A 210 6.32 -3.59 -13.90
N SER A 211 6.92 -3.04 -14.96
CA SER A 211 6.27 -2.91 -16.25
C SER A 211 5.97 -4.30 -16.81
N VAL A 212 4.70 -4.63 -16.95
CA VAL A 212 4.24 -5.98 -17.37
C VAL A 212 3.45 -5.96 -18.67
N LEU A 213 2.96 -4.80 -19.09
CA LEU A 213 2.27 -4.63 -20.36
C LEU A 213 2.61 -3.26 -20.96
N LEU A 214 2.99 -3.30 -22.24
CA LEU A 214 3.09 -2.13 -23.08
C LEU A 214 2.05 -2.26 -24.20
N HIS A 215 0.98 -1.49 -24.11
CA HIS A 215 -0.08 -1.46 -25.11
C HIS A 215 0.06 -0.20 -25.96
N ARG A 216 0.37 -0.38 -27.25
CA ARG A 216 0.42 0.73 -28.20
C ARG A 216 -0.91 0.82 -28.93
N ARG A 217 -1.49 2.03 -28.93
CA ARG A 217 -2.66 2.36 -29.72
C ARG A 217 -2.42 2.00 -31.18
N ARG A 218 -3.39 1.33 -31.81
CA ARG A 218 -3.28 0.99 -33.22
C ARG A 218 -3.66 2.18 -34.11
N SER A 219 -3.11 2.20 -35.32
CA SER A 219 -3.48 3.21 -36.30
C SER A 219 -4.92 3.00 -36.79
N ALA A 220 -5.61 4.08 -37.15
CA ALA A 220 -6.99 4.02 -37.61
C ALA A 220 -7.21 3.05 -38.79
N GLY A 221 -6.23 2.96 -39.71
CA GLY A 221 -6.28 2.05 -40.86
C GLY A 221 -6.14 0.57 -40.52
N SER A 222 -5.74 0.21 -39.30
CA SER A 222 -5.64 -1.18 -38.86
C SER A 222 -6.99 -1.79 -38.44
N TRP A 223 -7.98 -0.94 -38.16
CA TRP A 223 -9.31 -1.36 -37.72
C TRP A 223 -10.23 -1.50 -38.91
N ASN A 224 -10.38 -2.73 -39.39
CA ASN A 224 -11.27 -3.10 -40.48
C ASN A 224 -12.20 -4.25 -40.06
N GLU A 225 -13.16 -4.57 -40.93
CA GLU A 225 -14.13 -5.65 -40.70
C GLU A 225 -13.48 -6.97 -40.33
N ARG A 226 -12.40 -7.32 -41.03
CA ARG A 226 -11.65 -8.54 -40.79
C ARG A 226 -11.00 -8.54 -39.41
N ALA A 227 -10.34 -7.46 -39.00
CA ALA A 227 -9.67 -7.37 -37.70
C ALA A 227 -10.65 -7.48 -36.53
N VAL A 228 -11.82 -6.84 -36.63
CA VAL A 228 -12.87 -6.94 -35.60
C VAL A 228 -13.52 -8.32 -35.60
N ALA A 229 -13.78 -8.90 -36.78
CA ALA A 229 -14.30 -10.26 -36.91
C ALA A 229 -13.32 -11.30 -36.32
N GLU A 230 -12.01 -11.13 -36.52
CA GLU A 230 -10.98 -11.98 -35.94
C GLU A 230 -10.98 -11.91 -34.41
N LEU A 231 -11.12 -10.72 -33.81
CA LEU A 231 -11.26 -10.58 -32.35
C LEU A 231 -12.55 -11.22 -31.82
N ASN A 232 -13.65 -11.06 -32.55
CA ASN A 232 -14.95 -11.58 -32.14
C ASN A 232 -15.10 -13.10 -32.35
N ALA A 233 -14.24 -13.75 -33.15
CA ALA A 233 -14.39 -15.16 -33.57
C ALA A 233 -14.51 -16.18 -32.42
N ARG A 234 -13.98 -15.87 -31.24
CA ARG A 234 -14.11 -16.69 -30.01
C ARG A 234 -14.58 -15.89 -28.79
N THR A 235 -15.05 -14.65 -29.00
CA THR A 235 -15.55 -13.82 -27.91
C THR A 235 -16.93 -14.35 -27.49
N PRO A 236 -17.22 -14.47 -26.17
CA PRO A 236 -18.53 -14.89 -25.70
C PRO A 236 -19.66 -13.96 -26.16
N ALA A 237 -20.85 -14.52 -26.36
CA ALA A 237 -22.03 -13.76 -26.76
C ALA A 237 -22.34 -12.62 -25.77
N GLY A 238 -22.59 -11.41 -26.28
CA GLY A 238 -22.82 -10.20 -25.49
C GLY A 238 -21.55 -9.41 -25.14
N HIS A 239 -20.37 -9.91 -25.55
CA HIS A 239 -19.09 -9.22 -25.38
C HIS A 239 -18.42 -8.83 -26.71
N GLU A 240 -19.13 -9.00 -27.83
CA GLU A 240 -18.60 -8.68 -29.15
C GLU A 240 -18.27 -7.20 -29.30
N LEU A 241 -17.16 -6.91 -29.97
CA LEU A 241 -16.75 -5.58 -30.33
C LEU A 241 -17.53 -5.09 -31.55
N ALA A 242 -18.05 -3.87 -31.48
CA ALA A 242 -18.74 -3.25 -32.59
C ALA A 242 -17.73 -2.72 -33.63
N LEU A 243 -18.12 -2.78 -34.91
CA LEU A 243 -17.35 -2.17 -35.98
C LEU A 243 -17.32 -0.64 -35.83
N PRO A 244 -16.14 0.00 -35.94
CA PRO A 244 -16.05 1.43 -35.82
C PRO A 244 -16.64 2.09 -37.07
N THR A 245 -17.67 2.90 -36.87
CA THR A 245 -18.36 3.69 -37.90
C THR A 245 -17.82 5.11 -38.07
N GLY A 246 -16.86 5.53 -37.25
CA GLY A 246 -16.27 6.87 -37.26
C GLY A 246 -15.19 7.05 -36.17
N PRO A 247 -14.60 8.25 -36.04
CA PRO A 247 -13.50 8.50 -35.11
C PRO A 247 -13.82 8.21 -33.64
N ASP A 248 -15.03 8.55 -33.18
CA ASP A 248 -15.43 8.35 -31.78
C ASP A 248 -15.73 6.87 -31.46
N SER A 249 -16.25 6.11 -32.41
CA SER A 249 -16.44 4.66 -32.24
C SER A 249 -15.12 3.91 -32.33
N LEU A 250 -14.16 4.39 -33.13
CA LEU A 250 -12.78 3.90 -33.14
C LEU A 250 -12.10 4.11 -31.77
N ASN A 251 -12.21 5.31 -31.19
CA ASN A 251 -11.64 5.59 -29.87
C ASN A 251 -12.24 4.69 -28.79
N ARG A 252 -13.57 4.46 -28.83
CA ARG A 252 -14.24 3.54 -27.90
C ARG A 252 -13.78 2.09 -28.07
N LEU A 253 -13.58 1.64 -29.32
CA LEU A 253 -13.03 0.32 -29.61
C LEU A 253 -11.62 0.16 -29.04
N GLU A 254 -10.73 1.14 -29.27
CA GLU A 254 -9.37 1.15 -28.71
C GLU A 254 -9.38 1.09 -27.18
N LEU A 255 -10.22 1.91 -26.54
CA LEU A 255 -10.39 1.93 -25.10
C LEU A 255 -10.83 0.58 -24.55
N GLU A 256 -11.81 -0.06 -25.19
CA GLU A 256 -12.33 -1.37 -24.78
C GLU A 256 -11.26 -2.47 -24.93
N VAL A 257 -10.50 -2.47 -26.03
CA VAL A 257 -9.41 -3.43 -26.25
C VAL A 257 -8.28 -3.23 -25.24
N ALA A 258 -7.86 -1.99 -25.00
CA ALA A 258 -6.86 -1.65 -23.99
C ALA A 258 -7.31 -2.05 -22.59
N ALA A 259 -8.58 -1.79 -22.24
CA ALA A 259 -9.16 -2.15 -20.96
C ALA A 259 -9.21 -3.66 -20.74
N ARG A 260 -9.60 -4.44 -21.76
CA ARG A 260 -9.57 -5.91 -21.72
C ARG A 260 -8.14 -6.42 -21.54
N ALA A 261 -7.15 -5.80 -22.20
CA ALA A 261 -5.76 -6.23 -22.12
C ALA A 261 -5.21 -6.01 -20.71
N VAL A 262 -5.43 -4.83 -20.14
CA VAL A 262 -5.08 -4.53 -18.75
C VAL A 262 -5.77 -5.50 -17.78
N ALA A 263 -7.08 -5.72 -17.95
CA ALA A 263 -7.83 -6.61 -17.08
C ALA A 263 -7.33 -8.06 -17.15
N ALA A 264 -6.95 -8.57 -18.33
CA ALA A 264 -6.37 -9.90 -18.48
C ALA A 264 -5.02 -10.04 -17.75
N VAL A 265 -4.15 -9.03 -17.83
CA VAL A 265 -2.84 -9.04 -17.14
C VAL A 265 -3.01 -8.98 -15.62
N ILE A 266 -3.92 -8.14 -15.12
CA ILE A 266 -4.26 -8.10 -13.68
C ILE A 266 -4.87 -9.45 -13.24
N THR A 267 -5.75 -10.03 -14.06
CA THR A 267 -6.34 -11.36 -13.81
C THR A 267 -5.27 -12.44 -13.73
N ALA A 268 -4.25 -12.40 -14.60
CA ALA A 268 -3.11 -13.32 -14.52
C ALA A 268 -2.37 -13.18 -13.18
N ALA A 269 -2.08 -11.96 -12.73
CA ALA A 269 -1.41 -11.73 -11.45
C ALA A 269 -2.23 -12.25 -10.25
N VAL A 270 -3.55 -12.06 -10.29
CA VAL A 270 -4.48 -12.57 -9.27
C VAL A 270 -4.56 -14.09 -9.30
N ASP A 271 -4.60 -14.70 -10.48
CA ASP A 271 -4.56 -16.15 -10.63
C ASP A 271 -3.28 -16.74 -10.04
N VAL A 272 -2.12 -16.10 -10.25
CA VAL A 272 -0.84 -16.53 -9.66
C VAL A 272 -0.91 -16.55 -8.13
N TYR A 273 -1.50 -15.53 -7.50
CA TYR A 273 -1.70 -15.49 -6.05
C TYR A 273 -2.58 -16.64 -5.56
N TRP A 274 -3.73 -16.85 -6.20
CA TRP A 274 -4.66 -17.90 -5.80
C TRP A 274 -4.13 -19.30 -6.09
N LEU A 275 -3.33 -19.50 -7.14
CA LEU A 275 -2.66 -20.78 -7.39
C LEU A 275 -1.71 -21.17 -6.26
N ALA A 276 -1.06 -20.21 -5.61
CA ALA A 276 -0.18 -20.47 -4.48
C ALA A 276 -0.93 -20.76 -3.18
N GLY A 277 -2.17 -20.28 -3.03
CA GLY A 277 -2.94 -20.34 -1.78
C GLY A 277 -4.15 -21.28 -1.77
N ALA A 278 -4.67 -21.68 -2.94
CA ALA A 278 -5.93 -22.40 -3.03
C ALA A 278 -5.82 -23.70 -3.85
N VAL A 279 -6.30 -24.79 -3.25
CA VAL A 279 -6.42 -26.11 -3.88
C VAL A 279 -7.58 -26.09 -4.88
N ARG A 280 -7.45 -26.78 -6.03
CA ARG A 280 -8.46 -26.82 -7.11
C ARG A 280 -8.90 -25.43 -7.59
N TYR A 281 -8.01 -24.44 -7.56
CA TYR A 281 -8.34 -23.10 -8.02
C TYR A 281 -8.64 -23.07 -9.52
N ARG A 282 -9.83 -22.55 -9.88
CA ARG A 282 -10.21 -22.33 -11.28
C ARG A 282 -9.64 -20.98 -11.73
N GLN A 283 -8.61 -21.05 -12.56
CA GLN A 283 -8.00 -19.88 -13.20
C GLN A 283 -9.01 -19.12 -14.06
N ARG A 284 -8.98 -17.78 -13.98
CA ARG A 284 -9.86 -16.85 -14.72
C ARG A 284 -9.18 -16.23 -15.93
N PHE A 285 -7.88 -16.41 -16.06
CA PHE A 285 -7.09 -15.89 -17.16
C PHE A 285 -7.65 -16.30 -18.53
N ASP A 286 -8.08 -17.56 -18.69
CA ASP A 286 -8.63 -18.03 -19.97
C ASP A 286 -9.92 -17.29 -20.36
N ASP A 287 -10.78 -17.03 -19.38
CA ASP A 287 -12.02 -16.27 -19.56
C ASP A 287 -11.69 -14.81 -19.94
N ALA A 288 -10.65 -14.22 -19.34
CA ALA A 288 -10.23 -12.84 -19.61
C ALA A 288 -9.54 -12.68 -20.98
N VAL A 289 -8.67 -13.62 -21.38
CA VAL A 289 -7.96 -13.56 -22.67
C VAL A 289 -8.87 -13.93 -23.84
N ALA A 290 -9.91 -14.75 -23.63
CA ALA A 290 -10.91 -15.00 -24.67
C ALA A 290 -11.53 -13.69 -25.22
N LEU A 291 -11.62 -12.64 -24.40
CA LEU A 291 -12.13 -11.31 -24.79
C LEU A 291 -11.16 -10.50 -25.66
N LEU A 292 -9.88 -10.92 -25.75
CA LEU A 292 -8.83 -10.34 -26.57
C LEU A 292 -8.68 -11.03 -27.93
N GLY A 293 -9.53 -12.02 -28.22
CA GLY A 293 -9.50 -12.79 -29.45
C GLY A 293 -8.53 -13.98 -29.41
N PRO A 294 -8.66 -14.89 -30.40
CA PRO A 294 -8.01 -16.21 -30.41
C PRO A 294 -6.48 -16.16 -30.49
N ALA A 295 -5.91 -15.16 -31.17
CA ALA A 295 -4.46 -15.03 -31.33
C ALA A 295 -3.76 -14.70 -29.99
N SER A 296 -4.44 -14.00 -29.09
CA SER A 296 -3.86 -13.52 -27.83
C SER A 296 -3.46 -14.65 -26.87
N LEU A 297 -4.03 -15.85 -27.01
CA LEU A 297 -3.67 -17.01 -26.19
C LEU A 297 -2.32 -17.63 -26.57
N ALA A 298 -1.82 -17.40 -27.79
CA ALA A 298 -0.57 -18.02 -28.26
C ALA A 298 0.68 -17.37 -27.65
N ASP A 299 0.59 -16.10 -27.26
CA ASP A 299 1.72 -15.31 -26.78
C ASP A 299 2.07 -15.58 -25.30
N TRP A 300 1.18 -16.24 -24.56
CA TRP A 300 1.36 -16.52 -23.13
C TRP A 300 1.82 -17.96 -22.87
N PRO A 301 2.69 -18.21 -21.87
CA PRO A 301 2.98 -19.57 -21.42
C PRO A 301 1.69 -20.29 -20.98
N ALA A 302 1.53 -21.58 -21.29
CA ALA A 302 0.33 -22.32 -20.88
C ALA A 302 0.22 -22.47 -19.35
N ASP A 303 1.34 -22.51 -18.66
CA ASP A 303 1.47 -22.56 -17.20
C ASP A 303 1.46 -21.17 -16.54
N LEU A 304 1.25 -20.10 -17.30
CA LEU A 304 1.38 -18.70 -16.86
C LEU A 304 2.75 -18.36 -16.28
N GLY A 305 3.77 -19.19 -16.53
CA GLY A 305 5.12 -19.06 -15.96
C GLY A 305 5.20 -19.36 -14.47
N VAL A 306 4.22 -20.04 -13.88
CA VAL A 306 4.20 -20.39 -12.45
C VAL A 306 4.90 -21.74 -12.24
N PRO A 307 6.00 -21.79 -11.46
CA PRO A 307 6.63 -23.05 -11.10
C PRO A 307 5.69 -23.96 -10.31
N LEU A 308 5.61 -25.25 -10.67
CA LEU A 308 4.68 -26.20 -10.05
C LEU A 308 4.91 -26.40 -8.55
N ASP A 309 6.15 -26.26 -8.07
CA ASP A 309 6.50 -26.33 -6.65
C ASP A 309 5.92 -25.20 -5.80
N ARG A 310 5.40 -24.14 -6.46
CA ARG A 310 4.73 -23.01 -5.82
C ARG A 310 3.22 -23.04 -5.93
N VAL A 311 2.66 -24.06 -6.58
CA VAL A 311 1.22 -24.21 -6.76
C VAL A 311 0.68 -25.09 -5.64
N ALA A 312 -0.39 -24.66 -4.96
CA ALA A 312 -1.03 -25.41 -3.88
C ALA A 312 -1.62 -26.76 -4.34
N ASP A 313 -2.03 -26.83 -5.60
CA ASP A 313 -2.52 -28.04 -6.25
C ASP A 313 -1.97 -28.16 -7.69
N PRO A 314 -0.74 -28.70 -7.83
CA PRO A 314 -0.08 -28.75 -9.13
C PRO A 314 -0.79 -29.70 -10.10
N ALA A 315 -1.42 -30.77 -9.60
CA ALA A 315 -2.17 -31.72 -10.43
C ALA A 315 -3.36 -31.05 -11.11
N TYR A 316 -4.17 -30.28 -10.36
CA TYR A 316 -5.31 -29.56 -10.94
C TYR A 316 -4.87 -28.42 -11.88
N HIS A 317 -3.79 -27.72 -11.55
CA HIS A 317 -3.22 -26.71 -12.44
C HIS A 317 -2.81 -27.31 -13.80
N LEU A 318 -2.15 -28.48 -13.79
CA LEU A 318 -1.74 -29.18 -15.01
C LEU A 318 -2.91 -29.59 -15.91
N LEU A 319 -4.10 -29.87 -15.37
CA LEU A 319 -5.31 -30.06 -16.19
C LEU A 319 -5.65 -28.79 -16.98
N THR A 320 -5.51 -27.62 -16.36
CA THR A 320 -5.73 -26.33 -17.04
C THR A 320 -4.66 -26.10 -18.12
N VAL A 321 -3.40 -26.43 -17.84
CA VAL A 321 -2.30 -26.37 -18.82
C VAL A 321 -2.59 -27.28 -20.02
N ALA A 322 -3.00 -28.53 -19.79
CA ALA A 322 -3.36 -29.48 -20.83
C ALA A 322 -4.49 -28.94 -21.73
N ARG A 323 -5.53 -28.34 -21.13
CA ARG A 323 -6.63 -27.71 -21.90
C ARG A 323 -6.15 -26.54 -22.76
N ARG A 324 -5.21 -25.72 -22.27
CA ARG A 324 -4.63 -24.63 -23.05
C ARG A 324 -3.83 -25.14 -24.25
N GLU A 325 -2.98 -26.14 -24.04
CA GLU A 325 -2.19 -26.72 -25.13
C GLU A 325 -3.09 -27.42 -26.16
N ALA A 326 -4.13 -28.13 -25.72
CA ALA A 326 -5.14 -28.70 -26.61
C ALA A 326 -5.85 -27.59 -27.43
N GLY A 327 -6.27 -26.50 -26.77
CA GLY A 327 -6.89 -25.34 -27.44
C GLY A 327 -5.98 -24.61 -28.43
N ARG A 328 -4.65 -24.79 -28.31
CA ARG A 328 -3.61 -24.30 -29.23
C ARG A 328 -3.27 -25.29 -30.35
N GLY A 329 -3.88 -26.48 -30.37
CA GLY A 329 -3.56 -27.54 -31.32
C GLY A 329 -2.25 -28.28 -31.02
N ARG A 330 -1.72 -28.15 -29.81
CA ARG A 330 -0.49 -28.81 -29.34
C ARG A 330 -0.82 -30.11 -28.61
N GLY A 331 -1.28 -31.11 -29.38
CA GLY A 331 -1.83 -32.35 -28.84
C GLY A 331 -0.83 -33.16 -28.00
N ALA A 332 0.44 -33.23 -28.44
CA ALA A 332 1.49 -33.96 -27.72
C ALA A 332 1.80 -33.31 -26.36
N GLU A 333 1.92 -31.99 -26.32
CA GLU A 333 2.14 -31.22 -25.10
C GLU A 333 0.93 -31.29 -24.16
N ALA A 334 -0.28 -31.30 -24.71
CA ALA A 334 -1.51 -31.45 -23.96
C ALA A 334 -1.61 -32.83 -23.29
N LEU A 335 -1.26 -33.89 -24.02
CA LEU A 335 -1.20 -35.25 -23.49
C LEU A 335 -0.13 -35.38 -22.40
N ALA A 336 1.08 -34.86 -22.64
CA ALA A 336 2.16 -34.88 -21.65
C ALA A 336 1.79 -34.13 -20.35
N ALA A 337 1.09 -33.00 -20.45
CA ALA A 337 0.58 -32.27 -19.29
C ALA A 337 -0.51 -33.05 -18.53
N LEU A 338 -1.39 -33.76 -19.25
CA LEU A 338 -2.40 -34.63 -18.67
C LEU A 338 -1.78 -35.83 -17.94
N GLU A 339 -0.81 -36.51 -18.55
CA GLU A 339 -0.06 -37.61 -17.92
C GLU A 339 0.66 -37.14 -16.67
N ARG A 340 1.32 -35.98 -16.73
CA ARG A 340 1.97 -35.37 -15.56
C ARG A 340 0.95 -35.03 -14.47
N SER A 341 -0.24 -34.53 -14.82
CA SER A 341 -1.31 -34.26 -13.85
C SER A 341 -1.70 -35.52 -13.07
N LEU A 342 -1.91 -36.63 -13.79
CA LEU A 342 -2.25 -37.92 -13.18
C LEU A 342 -1.11 -38.46 -12.29
N ALA A 343 0.14 -38.33 -12.74
CA ALA A 343 1.31 -38.74 -11.99
C ALA A 343 1.48 -37.94 -10.69
N VAL A 344 1.32 -36.62 -10.74
CA VAL A 344 1.40 -35.73 -9.56
C VAL A 344 0.26 -36.01 -8.58
N LEU A 345 -0.93 -36.35 -9.09
CA LEU A 345 -2.06 -36.71 -8.25
C LEU A 345 -1.79 -37.99 -7.44
N ALA A 346 -1.17 -39.00 -8.06
CA ALA A 346 -0.80 -40.24 -7.38
C ALA A 346 0.45 -40.09 -6.50
N HIS A 347 1.43 -39.30 -6.94
CA HIS A 347 2.69 -39.08 -6.26
C HIS A 347 3.10 -37.59 -6.35
N PRO A 348 2.82 -36.80 -5.30
CA PRO A 348 3.06 -35.34 -5.31
C PRO A 348 4.49 -34.92 -5.62
N ASP A 349 5.49 -35.74 -5.29
CA ASP A 349 6.92 -35.47 -5.53
C ASP A 349 7.25 -35.28 -7.03
N TYR A 350 6.44 -35.84 -7.93
CA TYR A 350 6.60 -35.62 -9.38
C TYR A 350 6.30 -34.20 -9.84
N ALA A 351 5.73 -33.34 -8.99
CA ALA A 351 5.64 -31.92 -9.26
C ALA A 351 7.04 -31.31 -9.49
N VAL A 352 8.03 -31.80 -8.72
CA VAL A 352 9.43 -31.34 -8.73
C VAL A 352 10.33 -32.28 -9.55
N ALA A 353 10.20 -33.60 -9.37
CA ALA A 353 11.14 -34.57 -9.93
C ALA A 353 11.07 -34.70 -11.47
N GLY A 354 9.91 -34.43 -12.06
CA GLY A 354 9.70 -34.62 -13.51
C GLY A 354 9.70 -36.10 -13.92
N PRO A 355 9.78 -36.40 -15.23
CA PRO A 355 9.71 -37.76 -15.74
C PRO A 355 10.93 -38.61 -15.33
N PRO A 356 10.83 -39.96 -15.35
CA PRO A 356 9.71 -40.75 -15.87
C PRO A 356 8.55 -40.87 -14.89
N PHE A 357 7.33 -40.78 -15.40
CA PHE A 357 6.10 -40.89 -14.64
C PHE A 357 5.58 -42.35 -14.62
N PRO A 358 4.84 -42.78 -13.58
CA PRO A 358 4.16 -44.06 -13.59
C PRO A 358 3.12 -44.12 -14.71
N PRO A 359 2.83 -45.31 -15.26
CA PRO A 359 1.86 -45.45 -16.33
C PRO A 359 0.45 -45.04 -15.85
N PRO A 360 -0.40 -44.43 -16.71
CA PRO A 360 -1.73 -43.94 -16.33
C PRO A 360 -2.64 -44.92 -15.57
N PRO A 361 -2.61 -46.25 -15.85
CA PRO A 361 -3.36 -47.23 -15.10
C PRO A 361 -3.12 -47.22 -13.58
N GLU A 362 -1.88 -46.99 -13.16
CA GLU A 362 -1.49 -46.96 -11.74
C GLU A 362 -1.99 -45.68 -11.05
N CYS A 363 -2.26 -44.62 -11.82
CA CYS A 363 -2.81 -43.36 -11.31
C CYS A 363 -4.34 -43.37 -11.17
N ALA A 364 -5.04 -44.34 -11.79
CA ALA A 364 -6.50 -44.34 -11.90
C ALA A 364 -7.24 -44.53 -10.57
N GLU A 365 -6.64 -45.22 -9.59
CA GLU A 365 -7.23 -45.39 -8.25
C GLU A 365 -7.30 -44.06 -7.48
N HIS A 366 -6.29 -43.22 -7.64
CA HIS A 366 -6.21 -41.92 -6.97
C HIS A 366 -7.26 -40.95 -7.52
N VAL A 367 -7.54 -40.98 -8.83
CA VAL A 367 -8.61 -40.19 -9.46
C VAL A 367 -9.98 -40.50 -8.85
N ARG A 368 -10.29 -41.77 -8.59
CA ARG A 368 -11.59 -42.18 -8.00
C ARG A 368 -11.78 -41.69 -6.57
N ALA A 369 -10.69 -41.44 -5.85
CA ALA A 369 -10.72 -40.90 -4.49
C ALA A 369 -10.82 -39.36 -4.46
N THR A 370 -10.70 -38.69 -5.61
CA THR A 370 -10.83 -37.22 -5.70
C THR A 370 -12.27 -36.73 -5.66
N ASP A 371 -12.45 -35.44 -5.43
CA ASP A 371 -13.77 -34.82 -5.40
C ASP A 371 -14.40 -34.68 -6.79
N ALA A 372 -15.68 -34.28 -6.80
CA ALA A 372 -16.44 -34.09 -8.04
C ALA A 372 -15.84 -33.01 -8.95
N ARG A 373 -15.20 -31.98 -8.40
CA ARG A 373 -14.62 -30.86 -9.18
C ARG A 373 -13.39 -31.29 -9.96
N TYR A 374 -12.50 -32.07 -9.34
CA TYR A 374 -11.36 -32.65 -10.03
C TYR A 374 -11.81 -33.60 -11.14
N THR A 375 -12.77 -34.46 -10.81
CA THR A 375 -13.36 -35.44 -11.73
C THR A 375 -13.98 -34.79 -12.97
N GLU A 376 -14.72 -33.69 -12.80
CA GLU A 376 -15.30 -32.90 -13.89
C GLU A 376 -14.21 -32.22 -14.74
N ALA A 377 -13.21 -31.61 -14.10
CA ALA A 377 -12.09 -30.96 -14.79
C ALA A 377 -11.28 -31.96 -15.62
N LEU A 378 -11.02 -33.16 -15.07
CA LEU A 378 -10.34 -34.24 -15.78
C LEU A 378 -11.15 -34.69 -17.00
N ARG A 379 -12.47 -34.90 -16.86
CA ARG A 379 -13.34 -35.25 -17.99
C ARG A 379 -13.30 -34.19 -19.08
N ALA A 380 -13.45 -32.92 -18.72
CA ALA A 380 -13.39 -31.82 -19.67
C ALA A 380 -12.03 -31.73 -20.38
N THR A 381 -10.95 -32.05 -19.66
CA THR A 381 -9.59 -32.08 -20.22
C THR A 381 -9.39 -33.26 -21.18
N LEU A 382 -9.84 -34.46 -20.81
CA LEU A 382 -9.81 -35.62 -21.70
C LEU A 382 -10.53 -35.33 -23.01
N VAL A 383 -11.75 -34.79 -22.96
CA VAL A 383 -12.51 -34.41 -24.17
C VAL A 383 -11.74 -33.39 -25.01
N ALA A 384 -11.08 -32.41 -24.39
CA ALA A 384 -10.30 -31.41 -25.10
C ALA A 384 -9.04 -32.00 -25.77
N VAL A 385 -8.35 -32.94 -25.11
CA VAL A 385 -7.12 -33.56 -25.59
C VAL A 385 -7.38 -34.61 -26.66
N THR A 386 -8.40 -35.46 -26.48
CA THR A 386 -8.65 -36.64 -27.34
C THR A 386 -9.77 -36.44 -28.34
N GLY A 387 -10.64 -35.43 -28.15
CA GLY A 387 -11.81 -35.20 -28.98
C GLY A 387 -12.97 -36.20 -28.76
N VAL A 388 -12.81 -37.17 -27.85
CA VAL A 388 -13.82 -38.21 -27.59
C VAL A 388 -14.66 -37.83 -26.37
N ALA A 389 -15.96 -37.61 -26.58
CA ALA A 389 -16.95 -37.42 -25.51
C ALA A 389 -17.42 -38.78 -24.96
N GLY A 390 -16.53 -39.47 -24.24
CA GLY A 390 -16.85 -40.72 -23.55
C GLY A 390 -17.24 -40.50 -22.08
N PRO A 391 -17.92 -41.47 -21.42
CA PRO A 391 -17.93 -41.50 -19.96
C PRO A 391 -16.48 -41.48 -19.45
N LEU A 392 -16.26 -40.89 -18.26
CA LEU A 392 -14.96 -41.07 -17.58
C LEU A 392 -14.63 -42.56 -17.59
N PRO A 393 -13.42 -42.94 -18.00
CA PRO A 393 -13.07 -44.34 -18.08
C PRO A 393 -13.39 -44.97 -16.73
N ALA A 394 -14.28 -45.98 -16.75
CA ALA A 394 -14.75 -46.65 -15.54
C ALA A 394 -13.61 -47.40 -14.82
N GLY A 395 -12.38 -47.26 -15.28
CA GLY A 395 -11.16 -47.84 -14.77
C GLY A 395 -10.03 -47.73 -15.79
N PRO A 396 -8.84 -48.21 -15.42
CA PRO A 396 -7.60 -48.10 -16.20
C PRO A 396 -7.70 -48.63 -17.65
N ALA A 397 -8.59 -49.58 -17.92
CA ALA A 397 -8.77 -50.16 -19.25
C ALA A 397 -9.41 -49.19 -20.27
N ALA A 398 -10.28 -48.28 -19.85
CA ALA A 398 -10.98 -47.37 -20.76
C ALA A 398 -10.20 -46.08 -21.07
N ALA A 399 -9.19 -45.75 -20.27
CA ALA A 399 -8.21 -44.71 -20.62
C ALA A 399 -7.22 -45.23 -21.66
N GLN A 400 -6.89 -46.52 -21.57
CA GLN A 400 -6.06 -47.25 -22.53
C GLN A 400 -6.77 -47.42 -23.88
N GLU A 401 -8.07 -47.75 -23.94
CA GLU A 401 -8.81 -47.81 -25.22
C GLU A 401 -8.82 -46.47 -25.99
N VAL A 402 -8.87 -45.33 -25.30
CA VAL A 402 -8.81 -44.00 -25.94
C VAL A 402 -7.38 -43.63 -26.38
N LEU A 403 -6.36 -44.23 -25.77
CA LEU A 403 -4.94 -44.00 -26.09
C LEU A 403 -4.38 -45.01 -27.10
N ASP A 404 -4.92 -46.23 -27.13
CA ASP A 404 -4.52 -47.34 -28.03
C ASP A 404 -5.29 -47.33 -29.36
N GLU A 405 -6.36 -46.53 -29.49
CA GLU A 405 -7.03 -46.24 -30.79
C GLU A 405 -6.29 -45.17 -31.64
N GLN A 406 -5.13 -44.68 -31.18
CA GLN A 406 -4.15 -43.91 -31.95
C GLN A 406 -2.96 -44.78 -32.34
#